data_AF-G4AAN4-F1
#
_entry.id   AF-G4AAN4-F1
#
_cell.length_a   1.000
_cell.length_b   1.000
_cell.length_c   1.000
_cell.angle_alpha   90.00
_cell.angle_beta   90.00
_cell.angle_gamma   90.00
#
_symmetry.space_group_name_H-M   'P 1'
#
loop_
_entity.id
_entity.type
_entity.pdbx_description
1 polymer ?
#
loop_
_entity_poly.entity_id
_entity_poly.type
_entity_poly.pdbx_seq_one_letter_code
_entity_poly.pdbx_strand_id
1 'polypeptide(L)'
;MADNKPINMFWRLVLRALRLRLQRVFIIFAALTVGASIVTAMAAVYFDINTKMSQELRTFGANFYIGSNNGGLIKVDQVQEIINLAPKGLITAASPYLYGVARSDLEKIVIMGVWFEDMKTLAPYWQITGTPIGVNFDERNAMIGKTLAERLNLKVGSKLTLSLNAVDKHQFTIKAIVEAGDATDNMLIVSLDFAQNWLEKENLATNALLNVKNDQGQVEQFAQQLQQQYPDLDIHPIRKVSASEGQILDKIKGLMGLISVVILILATLCVNTTLIAIVGERAKEFALQKALGAKSRDIIKQIGAETLIIAVCAIISGLIIGYLLAQVLGLTVFKAYIDMRLPVLPITIGLSLLVAFIAVIVPTRRALKIQTANVLKGE
;
A
#
# COMPACT_ATOMS: atom_id res chain seq x y z
N MET A 1 -0.69 -26.12 -53.26
CA MET A 1 -1.65 -25.10 -53.76
C MET A 1 -2.12 -24.30 -52.54
N ALA A 2 -1.46 -23.18 -52.26
CA ALA A 2 -1.84 -22.30 -51.15
C ALA A 2 -2.62 -21.11 -51.71
N ASP A 3 -3.87 -21.01 -51.30
CA ASP A 3 -4.87 -20.03 -51.71
C ASP A 3 -4.47 -18.62 -51.24
N ASN A 4 -3.72 -17.91 -52.09
CA ASN A 4 -3.23 -16.56 -51.84
C ASN A 4 -4.34 -15.56 -52.18
N LYS A 5 -5.36 -15.45 -51.31
CA LYS A 5 -6.40 -14.43 -51.44
C LYS A 5 -5.74 -13.05 -51.57
N PRO A 6 -6.13 -12.22 -52.55
CA PRO A 6 -5.52 -10.92 -52.74
C PRO A 6 -5.78 -10.08 -51.48
N ILE A 7 -4.72 -9.79 -50.71
CA ILE A 7 -4.77 -8.84 -49.61
C ILE A 7 -5.41 -7.55 -50.16
N ASN A 8 -6.56 -7.18 -49.60
CA ASN A 8 -7.32 -5.99 -49.97
C ASN A 8 -6.35 -4.80 -50.10
N MET A 9 -6.42 -4.02 -51.20
CA MET A 9 -5.45 -2.96 -51.53
C MET A 9 -5.18 -2.00 -50.35
N PHE A 10 -6.18 -1.80 -49.50
CA PHE A 10 -6.10 -1.10 -48.21
C PHE A 10 -4.99 -1.64 -47.28
N TRP A 11 -4.95 -2.95 -47.03
CA TRP A 11 -3.96 -3.57 -46.15
C TRP A 11 -2.56 -3.56 -46.74
N ARG A 12 -2.42 -3.64 -48.07
CA ARG A 12 -1.13 -3.44 -48.75
C ARG A 12 -0.62 -2.02 -48.55
N LEU A 13 -1.49 -1.01 -48.64
CA LEU A 13 -1.14 0.39 -48.38
C LEU A 13 -0.70 0.60 -46.93
N VAL A 14 -1.44 0.06 -45.96
CA VAL A 14 -1.12 0.15 -44.52
C VAL A 14 0.23 -0.52 -44.20
N LEU A 15 0.46 -1.75 -44.64
CA LEU A 15 1.72 -2.47 -44.37
C LEU A 15 2.93 -1.80 -45.03
N ARG A 16 2.75 -1.27 -46.25
CA ARG A 16 3.83 -0.57 -46.96
C ARG A 16 4.15 0.78 -46.31
N ALA A 17 3.13 1.50 -45.82
CA ALA A 17 3.31 2.73 -45.06
C ALA A 17 4.09 2.50 -43.76
N LEU A 18 3.79 1.41 -43.05
CA LEU A 18 4.52 1.01 -41.83
C LEU A 18 6.00 0.70 -42.13
N ARG A 19 6.28 -0.03 -43.21
CA ARG A 19 7.65 -0.50 -43.52
C ARG A 19 8.56 0.60 -44.07
N LEU A 20 8.04 1.51 -44.89
CA LEU A 20 8.85 2.56 -45.52
C LEU A 20 9.31 3.65 -44.54
N ARG A 21 8.66 3.77 -43.38
CA ARG A 21 8.91 4.84 -42.39
C ARG A 21 9.18 4.28 -41.00
N LEU A 22 9.93 3.17 -40.95
CA LEU A 22 10.27 2.44 -39.73
C LEU A 22 10.77 3.33 -38.59
N GLN A 23 11.60 4.34 -38.87
CA GLN A 23 12.12 5.25 -37.85
C GLN A 23 11.01 6.02 -37.11
N ARG A 24 10.03 6.58 -37.83
CA ARG A 24 8.94 7.35 -37.21
C ARG A 24 7.88 6.46 -36.57
N VAL A 25 7.60 5.32 -37.20
CA VAL A 25 6.74 4.28 -36.63
C VAL A 25 7.33 3.78 -35.32
N PHE A 26 8.65 3.61 -35.25
CA PHE A 26 9.36 3.23 -34.03
C PHE A 26 9.26 4.30 -32.93
N ILE A 27 9.35 5.59 -33.27
CA ILE A 27 9.15 6.68 -32.28
C ILE A 27 7.75 6.61 -31.67
N ILE A 28 6.71 6.44 -32.50
CA ILE A 28 5.31 6.32 -32.02
C ILE A 28 5.15 5.07 -31.15
N PHE A 29 5.70 3.94 -31.61
CA PHE A 29 5.68 2.68 -30.87
C PHE A 29 6.37 2.82 -29.50
N ALA A 30 7.57 3.41 -29.46
CA ALA A 30 8.32 3.61 -28.23
C ALA A 30 7.58 4.54 -27.26
N ALA A 31 7.06 5.67 -27.75
CA ALA A 31 6.30 6.61 -26.92
C ALA A 31 5.05 5.98 -26.29
N LEU A 32 4.28 5.21 -27.08
CA LEU A 32 3.11 4.48 -26.57
C LEU A 32 3.49 3.35 -25.62
N THR A 33 4.58 2.63 -25.91
CA THR A 33 5.08 1.53 -25.06
C THR A 33 5.50 2.06 -23.69
N VAL A 34 6.22 3.19 -23.64
CA VAL A 34 6.64 3.84 -22.39
C VAL A 34 5.45 4.36 -21.60
N GLY A 35 4.46 4.97 -22.26
CA GLY A 35 3.23 5.40 -21.59
C GLY A 35 2.44 4.22 -21.00
N ALA A 36 2.24 3.16 -21.78
CA ALA A 36 1.52 1.96 -21.34
C ALA A 36 2.26 1.19 -20.24
N SER A 37 3.60 1.10 -20.30
CA SER A 37 4.40 0.41 -19.28
C SER A 37 4.34 1.11 -17.94
N ILE A 38 4.44 2.44 -17.93
CA ILE A 38 4.38 3.21 -16.68
C ILE A 38 2.98 3.16 -16.09
N VAL A 39 1.92 3.31 -16.89
CA VAL A 39 0.54 3.17 -16.40
C VAL A 39 0.32 1.78 -15.80
N THR A 40 0.81 0.73 -16.46
CA THR A 40 0.73 -0.64 -15.95
C THR A 40 1.47 -0.80 -14.63
N ALA A 41 2.71 -0.32 -14.56
CA ALA A 41 3.55 -0.42 -13.36
C ALA A 41 2.92 0.34 -12.19
N MET A 42 2.47 1.57 -12.42
CA MET A 42 1.83 2.41 -11.40
C MET A 42 0.49 1.84 -10.96
N ALA A 43 -0.33 1.31 -11.88
CA ALA A 43 -1.60 0.66 -11.53
C ALA A 43 -1.38 -0.63 -10.72
N ALA A 44 -0.40 -1.45 -11.09
CA ALA A 44 -0.04 -2.65 -10.34
C ALA A 44 0.38 -2.30 -8.90
N VAL A 45 1.26 -1.31 -8.74
CA VAL A 45 1.67 -0.81 -7.42
C VAL A 45 0.49 -0.22 -6.64
N TYR A 46 -0.37 0.60 -7.29
CA TYR A 46 -1.53 1.24 -6.67
C TYR A 46 -2.49 0.23 -6.01
N PHE A 47 -2.77 -0.89 -6.69
CA PHE A 47 -3.68 -1.91 -6.16
C PHE A 47 -3.03 -2.86 -5.16
N ASP A 48 -1.73 -3.09 -5.26
CA ASP A 48 -1.02 -4.06 -4.42
C ASP A 48 -0.46 -3.44 -3.13
N ILE A 49 -0.20 -2.12 -3.12
CA ILE A 49 0.36 -1.42 -1.96
C ILE A 49 -0.56 -1.54 -0.73
N ASN A 50 -1.88 -1.53 -0.91
CA ASN A 50 -2.82 -1.67 0.21
C ASN A 50 -2.74 -3.05 0.86
N THR A 51 -2.67 -4.13 0.06
CA THR A 51 -2.64 -5.49 0.58
C THR A 51 -1.30 -5.85 1.19
N LYS A 52 -0.21 -5.40 0.56
CA LYS A 52 1.13 -5.65 1.04
C LYS A 52 1.54 -4.78 2.19
N MET A 53 1.22 -3.49 2.21
CA MET A 53 1.43 -2.69 3.41
C MET A 53 0.61 -3.26 4.56
N SER A 54 -0.62 -3.69 4.31
CA SER A 54 -1.37 -4.39 5.34
C SER A 54 -0.65 -5.67 5.78
N GLN A 55 -0.07 -6.49 4.89
CA GLN A 55 0.65 -7.74 5.25
C GLN A 55 2.02 -7.51 5.92
N GLU A 56 2.81 -6.55 5.46
CA GLU A 56 4.13 -6.19 6.03
C GLU A 56 3.99 -5.45 7.37
N LEU A 57 2.98 -4.58 7.50
CA LEU A 57 2.59 -4.03 8.82
C LEU A 57 1.92 -5.09 9.72
N ARG A 58 1.59 -6.28 9.16
CA ARG A 58 1.08 -7.48 9.83
C ARG A 58 2.16 -8.58 9.94
N THR A 59 3.35 -8.24 10.40
CA THR A 59 4.08 -9.19 11.26
C THR A 59 3.42 -9.07 12.65
N PHE A 60 2.41 -9.90 12.87
CA PHE A 60 1.20 -9.65 13.67
C PHE A 60 1.39 -9.44 15.18
N GLY A 61 1.36 -8.17 15.63
CA GLY A 61 0.96 -7.80 17.00
C GLY A 61 -0.56 -7.80 17.22
N ALA A 62 -1.04 -7.25 18.34
CA ALA A 62 -2.46 -7.16 18.67
C ALA A 62 -3.31 -6.54 17.54
N ASN A 63 -4.49 -7.11 17.27
CA ASN A 63 -5.42 -6.69 16.21
C ASN A 63 -6.86 -6.50 16.70
N PHE A 64 -7.07 -6.56 18.01
CA PHE A 64 -8.37 -6.44 18.66
C PHE A 64 -8.23 -5.67 19.96
N TYR A 65 -9.11 -4.70 20.19
CA TYR A 65 -9.10 -3.82 21.35
C TYR A 65 -10.36 -4.03 22.18
N ILE A 66 -10.18 -4.09 23.50
CA ILE A 66 -11.26 -4.06 24.49
C ILE A 66 -10.92 -2.96 25.51
N GLY A 67 -11.81 -1.98 25.67
CA GLY A 67 -11.65 -0.90 26.63
C GLY A 67 -12.99 -0.49 27.23
N SER A 68 -12.99 0.57 28.02
CA SER A 68 -14.22 1.17 28.54
C SER A 68 -14.74 2.23 27.56
N ASN A 69 -16.04 2.22 27.27
CA ASN A 69 -16.66 3.22 26.40
C ASN A 69 -16.56 4.66 26.96
N ASN A 70 -16.42 4.80 28.28
CA ASN A 70 -16.37 6.08 28.98
C ASN A 70 -14.95 6.50 29.38
N GLY A 71 -13.91 5.83 28.86
CA GLY A 71 -12.51 6.09 29.23
C GLY A 71 -12.16 5.68 30.67
N GLY A 72 -12.98 4.83 31.30
CA GLY A 72 -12.72 4.25 32.62
C GLY A 72 -11.86 2.98 32.56
N LEU A 73 -11.80 2.28 33.69
CA LEU A 73 -11.13 0.98 33.81
C LEU A 73 -12.11 -0.16 33.48
N ILE A 74 -11.59 -1.25 32.95
CA ILE A 74 -12.30 -2.51 32.69
C ILE A 74 -11.93 -3.57 33.71
N LYS A 75 -12.81 -4.54 33.95
CA LYS A 75 -12.52 -5.68 34.83
C LYS A 75 -11.73 -6.75 34.10
N VAL A 76 -10.65 -7.23 34.71
CA VAL A 76 -9.80 -8.27 34.11
C VAL A 76 -10.55 -9.60 34.00
N ASP A 77 -11.40 -9.92 34.97
CA ASP A 77 -12.27 -11.10 34.91
C ASP A 77 -13.19 -11.12 33.69
N GLN A 78 -13.71 -9.96 33.27
CA GLN A 78 -14.54 -9.87 32.06
C GLN A 78 -13.73 -10.18 30.81
N VAL A 79 -12.49 -9.71 30.74
CA VAL A 79 -11.57 -10.04 29.65
C VAL A 79 -11.26 -11.54 29.64
N GLN A 80 -11.04 -12.14 30.81
CA GLN A 80 -10.80 -13.58 30.94
C GLN A 80 -12.03 -14.40 30.52
N GLU A 81 -13.23 -13.97 30.87
CA GLU A 81 -14.49 -14.59 30.44
C GLU A 81 -14.62 -14.56 28.90
N ILE A 82 -14.33 -13.41 28.28
CA ILE A 82 -14.33 -13.26 26.81
C ILE A 82 -13.33 -14.22 26.15
N ILE A 83 -12.12 -14.36 26.73
CA ILE A 83 -11.10 -15.29 26.23
C ILE A 83 -11.60 -16.74 26.33
N ASN A 84 -12.25 -17.10 27.43
CA ASN A 84 -12.75 -18.46 27.67
C ASN A 84 -13.96 -18.81 26.79
N LEU A 85 -14.80 -17.83 26.45
CA LEU A 85 -15.96 -18.00 25.57
C LEU A 85 -15.57 -18.07 24.08
N ALA A 86 -14.39 -17.59 23.70
CA ALA A 86 -13.96 -17.60 22.32
C ALA A 86 -13.75 -19.03 21.79
N PRO A 87 -14.10 -19.31 20.52
CA PRO A 87 -13.79 -20.58 19.87
C PRO A 87 -12.32 -20.97 20.02
N LYS A 88 -12.05 -22.25 20.31
CA LYS A 88 -10.68 -22.74 20.52
C LYS A 88 -9.81 -22.43 19.30
N GLY A 89 -8.71 -21.72 19.54
CA GLY A 89 -7.73 -21.35 18.52
C GLY A 89 -8.03 -20.05 17.77
N LEU A 90 -9.13 -19.35 18.09
CA LEU A 90 -9.46 -18.04 17.53
C LEU A 90 -8.56 -16.94 18.13
N ILE A 91 -8.41 -16.91 19.46
CA ILE A 91 -7.50 -16.00 20.15
C ILE A 91 -6.15 -16.70 20.32
N THR A 92 -5.08 -16.09 19.80
CA THR A 92 -3.71 -16.61 19.90
C THR A 92 -2.91 -15.99 21.03
N ALA A 93 -3.29 -14.80 21.48
CA ALA A 93 -2.65 -14.08 22.57
C ALA A 93 -3.59 -13.01 23.12
N ALA A 94 -3.54 -12.74 24.42
CA ALA A 94 -4.27 -11.67 25.07
C ALA A 94 -3.49 -11.10 26.25
N SER A 95 -3.56 -9.78 26.45
CA SER A 95 -2.93 -9.13 27.60
C SER A 95 -3.74 -7.90 28.01
N PRO A 96 -4.18 -7.81 29.27
CA PRO A 96 -4.65 -6.58 29.87
C PRO A 96 -3.47 -5.64 30.13
N TYR A 97 -3.72 -4.35 29.96
CA TYR A 97 -2.78 -3.26 30.19
C TYR A 97 -3.32 -2.39 31.30
N LEU A 98 -2.51 -2.18 32.34
CA LEU A 98 -2.80 -1.22 33.39
C LEU A 98 -1.71 -0.16 33.43
N TYR A 99 -2.09 1.08 33.18
CA TYR A 99 -1.17 2.21 33.27
C TYR A 99 -1.34 2.95 34.59
N GLY A 100 -0.23 3.33 35.21
CA GLY A 100 -0.23 4.16 36.39
C GLY A 100 1.07 4.91 36.56
N VAL A 101 1.09 5.84 37.51
CA VAL A 101 2.29 6.60 37.84
C VAL A 101 2.87 6.03 39.13
N ALA A 102 4.13 5.64 39.10
CA ALA A 102 4.90 5.26 40.28
C ALA A 102 6.03 6.27 40.52
N ARG A 103 6.51 6.34 41.76
CA ARG A 103 7.65 7.19 42.10
C ARG A 103 8.89 6.32 42.26
N SER A 104 9.91 6.61 41.46
CA SER A 104 11.27 6.14 41.67
C SER A 104 11.99 7.08 42.66
N ASP A 105 13.12 6.63 43.20
CA ASP A 105 13.97 7.45 44.09
C ASP A 105 14.39 8.78 43.43
N LEU A 106 14.46 8.83 42.10
CA LEU A 106 14.90 10.00 41.32
C LEU A 106 13.73 10.85 40.80
N GLU A 107 12.65 10.23 40.31
CA GLU A 107 11.55 10.93 39.63
C GLU A 107 10.25 10.11 39.56
N LYS A 108 9.17 10.73 39.08
CA LYS A 108 7.92 10.03 38.76
C LYS A 108 8.06 9.35 37.40
N ILE A 109 7.70 8.08 37.35
CA ILE A 109 7.76 7.26 36.15
C ILE A 109 6.40 6.61 35.88
N VAL A 110 6.14 6.26 34.63
CA VAL A 110 4.91 5.55 34.26
C VAL A 110 5.21 4.05 34.32
N ILE A 111 4.34 3.31 35.02
CA ILE A 111 4.35 1.85 35.04
C ILE A 111 3.26 1.31 34.11
N MET A 112 3.58 0.22 33.44
CA MET A 112 2.69 -0.53 32.57
C MET A 112 2.67 -1.98 33.04
N GLY A 113 1.55 -2.41 33.62
CA GLY A 113 1.28 -3.79 34.00
C GLY A 113 0.74 -4.60 32.84
N VAL A 114 1.34 -5.76 32.55
CA VAL A 114 0.95 -6.65 31.44
C VAL A 114 1.06 -8.13 31.80
N TRP A 115 0.45 -9.01 31.00
CA TRP A 115 0.78 -10.43 30.95
C TRP A 115 1.95 -10.68 30.01
N PHE A 116 3.12 -10.95 30.58
CA PHE A 116 4.37 -11.17 29.85
C PHE A 116 4.35 -12.36 28.90
N GLU A 117 3.59 -13.42 29.22
CA GLU A 117 3.51 -14.65 28.41
C GLU A 117 3.13 -14.37 26.95
N ASP A 118 2.17 -13.47 26.75
CA ASP A 118 1.56 -13.18 25.45
C ASP A 118 2.13 -11.93 24.76
N MET A 119 2.97 -11.16 25.46
CA MET A 119 3.57 -9.93 24.92
C MET A 119 4.42 -10.16 23.68
N LYS A 120 5.09 -11.31 23.57
CA LYS A 120 5.90 -11.64 22.38
C LYS A 120 5.05 -11.72 21.11
N THR A 121 3.80 -12.16 21.26
CA THR A 121 2.83 -12.28 20.17
C THR A 121 2.06 -10.98 19.95
N LEU A 122 1.79 -10.22 21.00
CA LEU A 122 1.04 -8.95 20.91
C LEU A 122 1.92 -7.78 20.44
N ALA A 123 3.21 -7.80 20.73
CA ALA A 123 4.16 -6.76 20.36
C ALA A 123 5.45 -7.36 19.75
N PRO A 124 5.37 -8.00 18.56
CA PRO A 124 6.54 -8.58 17.89
C PRO A 124 7.56 -7.53 17.42
N TYR A 125 7.19 -6.25 17.42
CA TYR A 125 8.04 -5.13 17.06
C TYR A 125 9.01 -4.72 18.18
N TRP A 126 8.80 -5.19 19.41
CA TRP A 126 9.68 -4.89 20.54
C TRP A 126 11.06 -5.50 20.34
N GLN A 127 12.08 -4.64 20.28
CA GLN A 127 13.48 -5.06 20.31
C GLN A 127 13.91 -5.19 21.77
N ILE A 128 14.12 -6.43 22.22
CA ILE A 128 14.45 -6.73 23.61
C ILE A 128 15.94 -7.02 23.74
N THR A 129 16.65 -6.21 24.51
CA THR A 129 18.05 -6.44 24.89
C THR A 129 18.11 -6.99 26.30
N GLY A 130 18.56 -8.25 26.45
CA GLY A 130 18.62 -8.96 27.74
C GLY A 130 17.76 -10.23 27.75
N THR A 131 17.40 -10.71 28.94
CA THR A 131 16.53 -11.90 29.09
C THR A 131 15.09 -11.44 29.28
N PRO A 132 14.16 -11.73 28.35
CA PRO A 132 12.76 -11.37 28.52
C PRO A 132 12.14 -12.12 29.70
N ILE A 133 11.19 -11.47 30.37
CA ILE A 133 10.34 -12.13 31.37
C ILE A 133 9.25 -12.89 30.59
N GLY A 134 9.06 -14.16 30.91
CA GLY A 134 8.08 -15.03 30.25
C GLY A 134 7.04 -15.61 31.19
N VAL A 135 6.93 -15.08 32.42
CA VAL A 135 5.97 -15.52 33.43
C VAL A 135 5.25 -14.31 34.02
N ASN A 136 3.96 -14.47 34.30
CA ASN A 136 3.12 -13.35 34.75
C ASN A 136 3.30 -13.00 36.24
N PHE A 137 3.82 -13.92 37.05
CA PHE A 137 3.95 -13.78 38.51
C PHE A 137 5.33 -13.25 38.99
N ASP A 138 6.18 -12.74 38.08
CA ASP A 138 7.51 -12.23 38.46
C ASP A 138 7.42 -10.80 39.03
N GLU A 139 7.24 -10.70 40.35
CA GLU A 139 7.18 -9.42 41.05
C GLU A 139 8.57 -8.83 41.36
N ARG A 140 9.66 -9.56 41.12
CA ARG A 140 11.02 -9.11 41.47
C ARG A 140 11.79 -8.53 40.29
N ASN A 141 11.32 -8.80 39.08
CA ASN A 141 11.97 -8.38 37.86
C ASN A 141 11.05 -7.49 37.03
N ALA A 142 11.65 -6.53 36.33
CA ALA A 142 10.93 -5.66 35.42
C ALA A 142 11.70 -5.55 34.10
N MET A 143 10.98 -5.14 33.06
CA MET A 143 11.59 -4.66 31.82
C MET A 143 11.44 -3.13 31.78
N ILE A 144 12.36 -2.45 31.13
CA ILE A 144 12.36 -0.99 31.08
C ILE A 144 12.44 -0.50 29.64
N GLY A 145 11.71 0.56 29.31
CA GLY A 145 11.83 1.23 28.02
C GLY A 145 13.22 1.86 27.84
N LYS A 146 13.73 1.86 26.61
CA LYS A 146 15.08 2.37 26.27
C LYS A 146 15.31 3.82 26.72
N THR A 147 14.37 4.71 26.43
CA THR A 147 14.50 6.14 26.80
C THR A 147 14.48 6.34 28.31
N LEU A 148 13.66 5.56 29.04
CA LEU A 148 13.64 5.61 30.51
C LEU A 148 14.94 5.04 31.11
N ALA A 149 15.47 3.95 30.53
CA ALA A 149 16.72 3.35 30.97
C ALA A 149 17.90 4.31 30.81
N GLU A 150 18.01 4.99 29.66
CA GLU A 150 19.04 6.00 29.40
C GLU A 150 18.91 7.20 30.35
N ARG A 151 17.69 7.67 30.59
CA ARG A 151 17.41 8.80 31.50
C ARG A 151 17.82 8.50 32.94
N LEU A 152 17.54 7.29 33.42
CA LEU A 152 17.90 6.83 34.76
C LEU A 152 19.31 6.23 34.83
N ASN A 153 20.04 6.20 33.71
CA ASN A 153 21.36 5.59 33.57
C ASN A 153 21.43 4.12 34.06
N LEU A 154 20.38 3.36 33.76
CA LEU A 154 20.21 1.96 34.15
C LEU A 154 20.63 1.02 33.01
N LYS A 155 21.18 -0.14 33.38
CA LYS A 155 21.57 -1.21 32.46
C LYS A 155 20.85 -2.51 32.84
N VAL A 156 20.92 -3.51 31.97
CA VAL A 156 20.47 -4.87 32.30
C VAL A 156 21.24 -5.36 33.53
N GLY A 157 20.52 -5.81 34.56
CA GLY A 157 21.04 -6.21 35.87
C GLY A 157 21.01 -5.10 36.94
N SER A 158 20.73 -3.85 36.57
CA SER A 158 20.58 -2.76 37.54
C SER A 158 19.34 -2.96 38.42
N LYS A 159 19.39 -2.39 39.63
CA LYS A 159 18.27 -2.39 40.57
C LYS A 159 17.54 -1.05 40.52
N LEU A 160 16.22 -1.08 40.45
CA LEU A 160 15.34 0.08 40.48
C LEU A 160 14.40 -0.05 41.67
N THR A 161 14.34 0.97 42.52
CA THR A 161 13.45 0.99 43.68
C THR A 161 12.26 1.91 43.40
N LEU A 162 11.05 1.37 43.52
CA LEU A 162 9.83 2.16 43.56
C LEU A 162 9.48 2.44 45.02
N SER A 163 9.08 3.67 45.31
CA SER A 163 8.67 4.12 46.64
C SER A 163 7.23 4.64 46.56
N LEU A 164 6.29 3.98 47.23
CA LEU A 164 4.92 4.48 47.37
C LEU A 164 4.88 5.56 48.45
N ASN A 165 5.52 5.27 49.59
CA ASN A 165 5.66 6.12 50.76
C ASN A 165 7.10 6.02 51.32
N ALA A 166 7.40 6.69 52.44
CA ALA A 166 8.73 6.61 53.08
C ALA A 166 9.10 5.18 53.56
N VAL A 167 8.11 4.29 53.70
CA VAL A 167 8.24 2.93 54.26
C VAL A 167 8.04 1.86 53.19
N ASP A 168 7.04 2.03 52.31
CA ASP A 168 6.71 1.03 51.29
C ASP A 168 7.60 1.20 50.05
N LYS A 169 8.69 0.43 50.04
CA LYS A 169 9.63 0.37 48.93
C LYS A 169 9.65 -1.02 48.33
N HIS A 170 9.59 -1.06 47.00
CA HIS A 170 9.72 -2.31 46.25
C HIS A 170 10.90 -2.24 45.29
N GLN A 171 11.76 -3.24 45.30
CA GLN A 171 12.98 -3.26 44.50
C GLN A 171 12.85 -4.26 43.35
N PHE A 172 13.02 -3.73 42.13
CA PHE A 172 13.08 -4.50 40.90
C PHE A 172 14.52 -4.70 40.43
N THR A 173 14.78 -5.85 39.82
CA THR A 173 15.97 -6.06 38.98
C THR A 173 15.56 -5.94 37.52
N ILE A 174 16.26 -5.07 36.77
CA ILE A 174 15.98 -4.86 35.34
C ILE A 174 16.56 -6.02 34.54
N LYS A 175 15.70 -6.90 34.02
CA LYS A 175 16.13 -8.08 33.24
C LYS A 175 16.30 -7.81 31.75
N ALA A 176 15.58 -6.83 31.22
CA ALA A 176 15.59 -6.49 29.81
C ALA A 176 15.30 -5.01 29.57
N ILE A 177 15.87 -4.47 28.51
CA ILE A 177 15.56 -3.15 27.96
C ILE A 177 14.73 -3.37 26.68
N VAL A 178 13.59 -2.69 26.58
CA VAL A 178 12.67 -2.77 25.45
C VAL A 178 12.75 -1.49 24.63
N GLU A 179 12.92 -1.64 23.32
CA GLU A 179 12.79 -0.56 22.34
C GLU A 179 11.58 -0.88 21.44
N ALA A 180 10.50 -0.15 21.67
CA ALA A 180 9.22 -0.24 20.98
C ALA A 180 9.05 0.85 19.91
N GLY A 181 9.74 1.98 20.05
CA GLY A 181 9.63 3.13 19.14
C GLY A 181 8.40 4.01 19.37
N ASP A 182 7.71 3.83 20.49
CA ASP A 182 6.51 4.57 20.89
C ASP A 182 6.60 5.04 22.36
N ALA A 183 5.47 5.43 22.96
CA ALA A 183 5.42 5.90 24.35
C ALA A 183 5.95 4.87 25.37
N THR A 184 5.94 3.57 25.03
CA THR A 184 6.44 2.48 25.87
C THR A 184 7.92 2.62 26.20
N ASP A 185 8.70 3.30 25.35
CA ASP A 185 10.13 3.54 25.58
C ASP A 185 10.40 4.41 26.83
N ASN A 186 9.37 5.12 27.32
CA ASN A 186 9.41 5.94 28.53
C ASN A 186 8.78 5.25 29.75
N MET A 187 8.44 3.97 29.67
CA MET A 187 7.69 3.27 30.72
C MET A 187 8.51 2.15 31.38
N LEU A 188 8.15 1.83 32.62
CA LEU A 188 8.58 0.62 33.31
C LEU A 188 7.51 -0.46 33.13
N ILE A 189 7.92 -1.63 32.63
CA ILE A 189 7.03 -2.75 32.31
C ILE A 189 7.13 -3.78 33.44
N VAL A 190 6.01 -4.03 34.10
CA VAL A 190 5.88 -4.89 35.28
C VAL A 190 4.77 -5.91 35.07
N SER A 191 4.67 -6.90 35.96
CA SER A 191 3.52 -7.81 35.94
C SER A 191 2.23 -7.05 36.21
N LEU A 192 1.13 -7.49 35.57
CA LEU A 192 -0.19 -6.94 35.82
C LEU A 192 -0.56 -7.02 37.30
N ASP A 193 -0.29 -8.15 37.95
CA ASP A 193 -0.59 -8.39 39.36
C ASP A 193 0.12 -7.37 40.27
N PHE A 194 1.40 -7.10 40.02
CA PHE A 194 2.14 -6.07 40.74
C PHE A 194 1.52 -4.68 40.51
N ALA A 195 1.21 -4.33 39.26
CA ALA A 195 0.63 -3.02 38.95
C ALA A 195 -0.73 -2.81 39.62
N GLN A 196 -1.57 -3.86 39.67
CA GLN A 196 -2.88 -3.81 40.33
C GLN A 196 -2.75 -3.60 41.83
N ASN A 197 -1.85 -4.36 42.48
CA ASN A 197 -1.59 -4.22 43.91
C ASN A 197 -0.97 -2.86 44.23
N TRP A 198 0.00 -2.40 43.43
CA TRP A 198 0.72 -1.14 43.63
C TRP A 198 -0.16 0.11 43.42
N LEU A 199 -1.15 0.03 42.53
CA LEU A 199 -2.04 1.14 42.20
C LEU A 199 -3.38 1.08 42.95
N GLU A 200 -3.57 0.10 43.83
CA GLU A 200 -4.84 -0.18 44.53
C GLU A 200 -6.00 -0.37 43.53
N LYS A 201 -5.72 -1.07 42.42
CA LYS A 201 -6.64 -1.35 41.31
C LYS A 201 -6.83 -2.85 41.14
N GLU A 202 -7.30 -3.51 42.19
CA GLU A 202 -7.57 -4.95 42.17
C GLU A 202 -8.54 -5.31 41.04
N ASN A 203 -8.14 -6.30 40.21
CA ASN A 203 -8.95 -6.82 39.10
C ASN A 203 -9.39 -5.76 38.07
N LEU A 204 -8.64 -4.65 37.95
CA LEU A 204 -8.90 -3.60 36.98
C LEU A 204 -7.74 -3.43 36.01
N ALA A 205 -8.06 -3.08 34.77
CA ALA A 205 -7.12 -2.74 33.72
C ALA A 205 -7.63 -1.51 32.96
N THR A 206 -6.73 -0.77 32.32
CA THR A 206 -7.10 0.35 31.44
C THR A 206 -7.76 -0.15 30.17
N ASN A 207 -7.19 -1.20 29.58
CA ASN A 207 -7.66 -1.82 28.35
C ASN A 207 -7.07 -3.23 28.23
N ALA A 208 -7.55 -4.02 27.27
CA ALA A 208 -6.97 -5.29 26.89
C ALA A 208 -6.76 -5.35 25.38
N LEU A 209 -5.62 -5.89 24.98
CA LEU A 209 -5.28 -6.12 23.58
C LEU A 209 -5.23 -7.61 23.31
N LEU A 210 -5.82 -8.03 22.18
CA LEU A 210 -5.86 -9.42 21.77
C LEU A 210 -5.34 -9.58 20.35
N ASN A 211 -4.80 -10.76 20.08
CA ASN A 211 -4.50 -11.22 18.74
C ASN A 211 -5.50 -12.32 18.37
N VAL A 212 -6.39 -11.99 17.44
CA VAL A 212 -7.48 -12.83 16.95
C VAL A 212 -7.14 -13.27 15.52
N LYS A 213 -7.14 -14.57 15.24
CA LYS A 213 -6.90 -15.06 13.87
C LYS A 213 -7.98 -14.53 12.93
N ASN A 214 -7.55 -13.88 11.86
CA ASN A 214 -8.45 -13.35 10.86
C ASN A 214 -8.52 -14.28 9.65
N ASP A 215 -9.28 -15.37 9.79
CA ASP A 215 -9.69 -16.20 8.67
C ASP A 215 -11.08 -15.73 8.21
N GLN A 216 -11.12 -15.01 7.08
CA GLN A 216 -12.36 -14.67 6.36
C GLN A 216 -13.34 -13.70 7.09
N GLY A 217 -12.85 -12.70 7.83
CA GLY A 217 -13.70 -11.63 8.40
C GLY A 217 -14.43 -12.02 9.69
N GLN A 218 -13.98 -13.09 10.35
CA GLN A 218 -14.50 -13.53 11.65
C GLN A 218 -14.23 -12.51 12.77
N VAL A 219 -13.16 -11.70 12.66
CA VAL A 219 -12.80 -10.71 13.68
C VAL A 219 -13.86 -9.62 13.80
N GLU A 220 -14.39 -9.14 12.67
CA GLU A 220 -15.46 -8.14 12.64
C GLU A 220 -16.78 -8.70 13.19
N GLN A 221 -17.12 -9.95 12.87
CA GLN A 221 -18.31 -10.61 13.40
C GLN A 221 -18.19 -10.83 14.91
N PHE A 222 -17.02 -11.26 15.38
CA PHE A 222 -16.72 -11.46 16.79
C PHE A 222 -16.80 -10.14 17.57
N ALA A 223 -16.25 -9.05 17.02
CA ALA A 223 -16.39 -7.71 17.61
C ALA A 223 -17.86 -7.30 17.75
N GLN A 224 -18.67 -7.49 16.70
CA GLN A 224 -20.10 -7.14 16.75
C GLN A 224 -20.87 -7.97 17.78
N GLN A 225 -20.57 -9.27 17.90
CA GLN A 225 -21.19 -10.15 18.90
C GLN A 225 -20.83 -9.71 20.32
N LEU A 226 -19.56 -9.45 20.59
CA LEU A 226 -19.10 -9.00 21.91
C LEU A 226 -19.65 -7.62 22.28
N GLN A 227 -19.74 -6.70 21.32
CA GLN A 227 -20.31 -5.37 21.55
C GLN A 227 -21.80 -5.43 21.92
N GLN A 228 -22.55 -6.41 21.40
CA GLN A 228 -23.95 -6.63 21.79
C GLN A 228 -24.07 -7.21 23.20
N GLN A 229 -23.15 -8.09 23.59
CA GLN A 229 -23.15 -8.75 24.89
C GLN A 229 -22.62 -7.83 26.01
N TYR A 230 -21.68 -6.95 25.70
CA TYR A 230 -21.03 -6.03 26.63
C TYR A 230 -21.14 -4.57 26.15
N PRO A 231 -22.31 -3.93 26.26
CA PRO A 231 -22.53 -2.57 25.75
C PRO A 231 -21.72 -1.49 26.49
N ASP A 232 -21.23 -1.78 27.69
CA ASP A 232 -20.40 -0.86 28.50
C ASP A 232 -18.92 -0.84 28.06
N LEU A 233 -18.51 -1.82 27.26
CA LEU A 233 -17.16 -1.94 26.72
C LEU A 233 -17.09 -1.33 25.32
N ASP A 234 -15.95 -0.72 25.00
CA ASP A 234 -15.58 -0.35 23.64
C ASP A 234 -14.79 -1.52 23.04
N ILE A 235 -15.41 -2.22 22.09
CA ILE A 235 -14.85 -3.42 21.47
C ILE A 235 -14.79 -3.21 19.97
N HIS A 236 -13.57 -3.10 19.44
CA HIS A 236 -13.38 -2.91 18.02
C HIS A 236 -12.08 -3.56 17.52
N PRO A 237 -12.07 -4.04 16.27
CA PRO A 237 -10.85 -4.50 15.64
C PRO A 237 -9.89 -3.32 15.45
N ILE A 238 -8.62 -3.52 15.82
CA ILE A 238 -7.57 -2.53 15.59
C ILE A 238 -7.24 -2.58 14.09
N ARG A 239 -7.82 -1.65 13.34
CA ARG A 239 -7.42 -1.39 11.97
C ARG A 239 -6.08 -0.67 12.02
N LYS A 240 -4.98 -1.43 12.00
CA LYS A 240 -3.58 -0.93 12.00
C LYS A 240 -3.22 0.03 10.86
N VAL A 241 -4.17 0.34 9.97
CA VAL A 241 -4.01 1.42 9.01
C VAL A 241 -4.40 2.69 9.74
N SER A 242 -3.46 3.27 10.47
CA SER A 242 -3.66 4.54 11.17
C SER A 242 -4.17 5.55 10.15
N ALA A 243 -5.20 6.35 10.49
CA ALA A 243 -5.73 7.36 9.58
C ALA A 243 -4.63 8.31 9.07
N SER A 244 -3.54 8.46 9.82
CA SER A 244 -2.32 9.20 9.42
C SER A 244 -1.51 8.48 8.34
N GLU A 245 -1.39 7.15 8.38
CA GLU A 245 -0.69 6.34 7.37
C GLU A 245 -1.53 6.13 6.11
N GLY A 246 -2.85 6.00 6.26
CA GLY A 246 -3.78 6.05 5.14
C GLY A 246 -3.65 7.36 4.35
N GLN A 247 -3.54 8.49 5.05
CA GLN A 247 -3.29 9.79 4.42
C GLN A 247 -1.92 9.86 3.72
N ILE A 248 -0.87 9.26 4.27
CA ILE A 248 0.46 9.21 3.61
C ILE A 248 0.39 8.33 2.35
N LEU A 249 -0.24 7.16 2.43
CA LEU A 249 -0.44 6.26 1.30
C LEU A 249 -1.30 6.91 0.22
N ASP A 250 -2.35 7.63 0.59
CA ASP A 250 -3.19 8.35 -0.36
C ASP A 250 -2.46 9.53 -1.00
N LYS A 251 -1.55 10.21 -0.28
CA LYS A 251 -0.64 11.21 -0.87
C LYS A 251 0.33 10.57 -1.87
N ILE A 252 0.92 9.41 -1.54
CA ILE A 252 1.83 8.68 -2.44
C ILE A 252 1.08 8.21 -3.69
N LYS A 253 -0.11 7.62 -3.53
CA LYS A 253 -0.98 7.22 -4.64
C LYS A 253 -1.40 8.42 -5.49
N GLY A 254 -1.72 9.55 -4.86
CA GLY A 254 -2.04 10.80 -5.54
C GLY A 254 -0.86 11.28 -6.40
N LEU A 255 0.36 11.26 -5.86
CA LEU A 255 1.58 11.60 -6.59
C LEU A 255 1.83 10.65 -7.77
N MET A 256 1.69 9.33 -7.57
CA MET A 256 1.83 8.32 -8.63
C MET A 256 0.79 8.50 -9.75
N GLY A 257 -0.46 8.81 -9.38
CA GLY A 257 -1.52 9.14 -10.33
C GLY A 257 -1.19 10.39 -11.14
N LEU A 258 -0.72 11.45 -10.48
CA LEU A 258 -0.31 12.69 -11.15
C LEU A 258 0.84 12.46 -12.15
N ILE A 259 1.88 11.72 -11.75
CA ILE A 259 3.00 11.36 -12.62
C ILE A 259 2.51 10.57 -13.83
N SER A 260 1.59 9.62 -13.63
CA SER A 260 1.01 8.82 -14.72
C SER A 260 0.27 9.72 -15.72
N VAL A 261 -0.53 10.67 -15.24
CA VAL A 261 -1.25 11.64 -16.10
C VAL A 261 -0.28 12.49 -16.91
N VAL A 262 0.77 13.03 -16.28
CA VAL A 262 1.80 13.84 -16.96
C VAL A 262 2.46 13.04 -18.07
N ILE A 263 2.83 11.79 -17.82
CA ILE A 263 3.49 10.94 -18.82
C ILE A 263 2.55 10.59 -19.96
N LEU A 264 1.27 10.32 -19.68
CA LEU A 264 0.28 10.12 -20.73
C LEU A 264 0.11 11.35 -21.63
N ILE A 265 0.13 12.56 -21.06
CA ILE A 265 0.10 13.81 -21.83
C ILE A 265 1.35 13.92 -22.71
N LEU A 266 2.54 13.67 -22.16
CA LEU A 266 3.80 13.69 -22.93
C LEU A 266 3.81 12.67 -24.06
N ALA A 267 3.33 11.44 -23.82
CA ALA A 267 3.19 10.41 -24.83
C ALA A 267 2.22 10.86 -25.94
N THR A 268 1.07 11.44 -25.57
CA THR A 268 0.09 11.99 -26.52
C THR A 268 0.71 13.07 -27.40
N LEU A 269 1.45 14.00 -26.80
CA LEU A 269 2.12 15.09 -27.53
C LEU A 269 3.18 14.55 -28.49
N CYS A 270 3.99 13.58 -28.05
CA CYS A 270 5.01 12.93 -28.88
C CYS A 270 4.40 12.20 -30.09
N VAL A 271 3.31 11.45 -29.89
CA VAL A 271 2.61 10.77 -30.97
C VAL A 271 1.99 11.79 -31.94
N ASN A 272 1.35 12.84 -31.41
CA ASN A 272 0.72 13.88 -32.22
C ASN A 272 1.73 14.61 -33.12
N THR A 273 2.85 15.08 -32.56
CA THR A 273 3.89 15.77 -33.34
C THR A 273 4.47 14.87 -34.43
N THR A 274 4.70 13.60 -34.13
CA THR A 274 5.23 12.62 -35.08
C THR A 274 4.22 12.31 -36.19
N LEU A 275 2.94 12.12 -35.87
CA LEU A 275 1.88 11.87 -36.85
C LEU A 275 1.67 13.07 -37.77
N ILE A 276 1.70 14.30 -37.23
CA ILE A 276 1.65 15.53 -38.04
C ILE A 276 2.77 15.55 -39.07
N ALA A 277 3.99 15.20 -38.66
CA ALA A 277 5.15 15.19 -39.56
C ALA A 277 5.01 14.10 -40.64
N ILE A 278 4.49 12.90 -40.29
CA ILE A 278 4.18 11.83 -41.27
C ILE A 278 3.13 12.29 -42.28
N VAL A 279 2.06 12.95 -41.81
CA VAL A 279 0.98 13.45 -42.67
C VAL A 279 1.49 14.51 -43.64
N GLY A 280 2.36 15.42 -43.18
CA GLY A 280 2.97 16.46 -44.02
C GLY A 280 3.81 15.87 -45.15
N GLU A 281 4.63 14.87 -44.86
CA GLU A 281 5.45 14.21 -45.88
C GLU A 281 4.65 13.33 -46.85
N ARG A 282 3.47 12.87 -46.44
CA ARG A 282 2.53 12.10 -47.29
C ARG A 282 1.49 12.99 -47.96
N ALA A 283 1.59 14.32 -47.84
CA ALA A 283 0.61 15.23 -48.40
C ALA A 283 0.45 15.07 -49.93
N LYS A 284 1.56 14.86 -50.67
CA LYS A 284 1.51 14.61 -52.12
C LYS A 284 0.82 13.29 -52.48
N GLU A 285 1.06 12.23 -51.71
CA GLU A 285 0.38 10.93 -51.89
C GLU A 285 -1.13 11.07 -51.65
N PHE A 286 -1.52 11.76 -50.57
CA PHE A 286 -2.93 12.01 -50.24
C PHE A 286 -3.61 12.92 -51.27
N ALA A 287 -2.89 13.91 -51.82
CA ALA A 287 -3.40 14.76 -52.88
C ALA A 287 -3.66 13.99 -54.18
N LEU A 288 -2.75 13.10 -54.56
CA LEU A 288 -2.91 12.22 -55.72
C LEU A 288 -4.09 11.25 -55.53
N GLN A 289 -4.21 10.64 -54.35
CA GLN A 289 -5.37 9.78 -54.03
C GLN A 289 -6.70 10.54 -54.11
N LYS A 290 -6.77 11.76 -53.57
CA LYS A 290 -7.97 12.61 -53.69
C LYS A 290 -8.27 12.98 -55.15
N ALA A 291 -7.25 13.27 -55.96
CA ALA A 291 -7.41 13.58 -57.38
C ALA A 291 -7.94 12.38 -58.20
N LEU A 292 -7.58 11.16 -57.80
CA LEU A 292 -8.08 9.91 -58.39
C LEU A 292 -9.47 9.50 -57.85
N GLY A 293 -10.10 10.31 -56.99
CA GLY A 293 -11.47 10.09 -56.51
C GLY A 293 -11.58 9.48 -55.09
N ALA A 294 -10.49 9.34 -54.34
CA ALA A 294 -10.56 8.88 -52.96
C ALA A 294 -11.27 9.92 -52.06
N LYS A 295 -12.19 9.46 -51.21
CA LYS A 295 -12.89 10.35 -50.28
C LYS A 295 -11.98 10.66 -49.09
N SER A 296 -12.15 11.83 -48.49
CA SER A 296 -11.44 12.22 -47.27
C SER A 296 -11.60 11.20 -46.12
N ARG A 297 -12.72 10.47 -46.07
CA ARG A 297 -12.95 9.39 -45.08
C ARG A 297 -12.03 8.19 -45.28
N ASP A 298 -11.59 7.90 -46.50
CA ASP A 298 -10.73 6.74 -46.79
C ASP A 298 -9.30 7.00 -46.30
N ILE A 299 -8.82 8.24 -46.46
CA ILE A 299 -7.53 8.69 -45.92
C ILE A 299 -7.54 8.64 -44.38
N ILE A 300 -8.63 9.09 -43.74
CA ILE A 300 -8.79 9.01 -42.29
C ILE A 300 -8.76 7.55 -41.82
N LYS A 301 -9.51 6.67 -42.47
CA LYS A 301 -9.54 5.23 -42.14
C LYS A 301 -8.16 4.61 -42.28
N GLN A 302 -7.40 5.00 -43.31
CA GLN A 302 -6.04 4.51 -43.51
C GLN A 302 -5.11 4.95 -42.37
N ILE A 303 -5.06 6.25 -42.05
CA ILE A 303 -4.20 6.79 -40.97
C ILE A 303 -4.61 6.19 -39.61
N GLY A 304 -5.92 6.07 -39.37
CA GLY A 304 -6.46 5.46 -38.17
C GLY A 304 -6.05 3.99 -38.03
N ALA A 305 -6.16 3.20 -39.10
CA ALA A 305 -5.74 1.79 -39.10
C ALA A 305 -4.24 1.63 -38.89
N GLU A 306 -3.40 2.45 -39.54
CA GLU A 306 -1.95 2.46 -39.33
C GLU A 306 -1.62 2.72 -37.86
N THR A 307 -2.24 3.73 -37.25
CA THR A 307 -1.98 4.09 -35.86
C THR A 307 -2.52 3.06 -34.88
N LEU A 308 -3.69 2.48 -35.15
CA LEU A 308 -4.31 1.46 -34.30
C LEU A 308 -3.44 0.20 -34.21
N ILE A 309 -2.84 -0.24 -35.33
CA ILE A 309 -1.92 -1.39 -35.33
C ILE A 309 -0.70 -1.10 -34.45
N ILE A 310 -0.10 0.08 -34.60
CA ILE A 310 1.05 0.48 -33.78
C ILE A 310 0.65 0.54 -32.30
N ALA A 311 -0.51 1.10 -31.98
CA ALA A 311 -1.01 1.21 -30.62
C ALA A 311 -1.25 -0.15 -29.97
N VAL A 312 -1.90 -1.08 -30.68
CA VAL A 312 -2.12 -2.45 -30.15
C VAL A 312 -0.79 -3.14 -29.86
N CYS A 313 0.17 -3.08 -30.79
CA CYS A 313 1.50 -3.64 -30.56
C CYS A 313 2.21 -2.98 -29.36
N ALA A 314 2.11 -1.65 -29.24
CA ALA A 314 2.72 -0.89 -28.16
C ALA A 314 2.08 -1.14 -26.79
N ILE A 315 0.77 -1.41 -26.75
CA ILE A 315 0.06 -1.76 -25.51
C ILE A 315 0.49 -3.16 -25.05
N ILE A 316 0.60 -4.13 -25.97
CA ILE A 316 1.05 -5.48 -25.64
C ILE A 316 2.49 -5.45 -25.11
N SER A 317 3.41 -4.77 -25.80
CA SER A 317 4.79 -4.60 -25.31
C SER A 317 4.82 -3.80 -23.99
N GLY A 318 4.02 -2.75 -23.89
CA GLY A 318 3.91 -1.91 -22.70
C GLY A 318 3.43 -2.68 -21.48
N LEU A 319 2.44 -3.56 -21.62
CA LEU A 319 1.96 -4.43 -20.54
C LEU A 319 3.07 -5.36 -20.03
N ILE A 320 3.82 -5.99 -20.95
CA ILE A 320 4.92 -6.90 -20.60
C ILE A 320 6.03 -6.13 -19.86
N ILE A 321 6.47 -5.00 -20.42
CA ILE A 321 7.54 -4.18 -19.83
C ILE A 321 7.08 -3.56 -18.51
N GLY A 322 5.82 -3.11 -18.44
CA GLY A 322 5.22 -2.52 -17.24
C GLY A 322 5.09 -3.52 -16.10
N TYR A 323 4.75 -4.77 -16.43
CA TYR A 323 4.76 -5.86 -15.45
C TYR A 323 6.17 -6.14 -14.92
N LEU A 324 7.18 -6.21 -15.79
CA LEU A 324 8.58 -6.37 -15.38
C LEU A 324 9.04 -5.21 -14.49
N LEU A 325 8.67 -3.97 -14.84
CA LEU A 325 8.96 -2.78 -14.02
C LEU A 325 8.27 -2.84 -12.66
N ALA A 326 6.99 -3.22 -12.62
CA ALA A 326 6.27 -3.43 -11.37
C ALA A 326 6.99 -4.43 -10.48
N GLN A 327 7.46 -5.54 -11.08
CA GLN A 327 8.16 -6.58 -10.36
C GLN A 327 9.50 -6.11 -9.77
N VAL A 328 10.28 -5.34 -10.53
CA VAL A 328 11.52 -4.72 -10.05
C VAL A 328 11.24 -3.76 -8.91
N LEU A 329 10.21 -2.91 -9.03
CA LEU A 329 9.80 -1.99 -7.96
C LEU A 329 9.33 -2.75 -6.71
N GLY A 330 8.57 -3.84 -6.89
CA GLY A 330 8.14 -4.73 -5.82
C GLY A 330 9.30 -5.32 -5.03
N LEU A 331 10.30 -5.84 -5.72
CA LEU A 331 11.46 -6.47 -5.10
C LEU A 331 12.42 -5.47 -4.45
N THR A 332 12.63 -4.31 -5.07
CA THR A 332 13.59 -3.30 -4.56
C THR A 332 13.02 -2.48 -3.41
N VAL A 333 11.74 -2.10 -3.49
CA VAL A 333 11.09 -1.23 -2.49
C VAL A 333 10.40 -2.03 -1.40
N PHE A 334 9.69 -3.09 -1.77
CA PHE A 334 8.84 -3.86 -0.85
C PHE A 334 9.38 -5.27 -0.53
N LYS A 335 10.51 -5.68 -1.13
CA LYS A 335 11.08 -7.04 -1.02
C LYS A 335 10.06 -8.16 -1.32
N ALA A 336 9.01 -7.88 -2.09
CA ALA A 336 7.89 -8.79 -2.33
C ALA A 336 7.41 -8.75 -3.78
N TYR A 337 7.07 -9.92 -4.34
CA TYR A 337 6.61 -10.10 -5.73
C TYR A 337 5.23 -9.49 -5.95
N ILE A 338 5.05 -8.59 -6.93
CA ILE A 338 3.76 -7.93 -7.21
C ILE A 338 2.85 -8.88 -7.97
N ASP A 339 1.75 -9.29 -7.34
CA ASP A 339 0.75 -10.13 -7.98
C ASP A 339 -0.06 -9.31 -8.99
N MET A 340 -0.18 -9.85 -10.19
CA MET A 340 -0.97 -9.22 -11.25
C MET A 340 -2.46 -9.36 -10.94
N ARG A 341 -3.05 -8.31 -10.37
CA ARG A 341 -4.50 -8.28 -10.16
C ARG A 341 -5.24 -8.06 -11.49
N LEU A 342 -6.27 -8.88 -11.71
CA LEU A 342 -7.15 -8.85 -12.90
C LEU A 342 -7.67 -7.45 -13.30
N PRO A 343 -7.97 -6.50 -12.37
CA PRO A 343 -8.45 -5.17 -12.72
C PRO A 343 -7.42 -4.26 -13.41
N VAL A 344 -6.11 -4.55 -13.31
CA VAL A 344 -5.06 -3.71 -13.90
C VAL A 344 -5.11 -3.75 -15.42
N LEU A 345 -5.38 -4.92 -15.99
CA LEU A 345 -5.45 -5.15 -17.44
C LEU A 345 -6.48 -4.27 -18.16
N PRO A 346 -7.79 -4.27 -17.80
CA PRO A 346 -8.78 -3.46 -18.48
C PRO A 346 -8.54 -1.96 -18.30
N ILE A 347 -8.01 -1.54 -17.15
CA ILE A 347 -7.71 -0.11 -16.88
C ILE A 347 -6.58 0.37 -17.78
N THR A 348 -5.46 -0.35 -17.83
CA THR A 348 -4.33 0.00 -18.71
C THR A 348 -4.78 0.02 -20.17
N ILE A 349 -5.45 -1.04 -20.63
CA ILE A 349 -5.91 -1.13 -22.02
C ILE A 349 -6.84 0.05 -22.34
N GLY A 350 -7.80 0.34 -21.46
CA GLY A 350 -8.73 1.46 -21.63
C GLY A 350 -8.03 2.81 -21.71
N LEU A 351 -7.14 3.13 -20.76
CA LEU A 351 -6.40 4.39 -20.72
C LEU A 351 -5.44 4.55 -21.91
N SER A 352 -4.69 3.51 -22.25
CA SER A 352 -3.76 3.56 -23.39
C SER A 352 -4.49 3.70 -24.73
N LEU A 353 -5.64 3.03 -24.89
CA LEU A 353 -6.45 3.16 -26.10
C LEU A 353 -7.09 4.56 -26.20
N LEU A 354 -7.56 5.11 -25.09
CA LEU A 354 -8.10 6.46 -25.01
C LEU A 354 -7.03 7.49 -25.41
N VAL A 355 -5.81 7.35 -24.88
CA VAL A 355 -4.66 8.20 -25.22
C VAL A 355 -4.29 8.10 -26.70
N ALA A 356 -4.21 6.88 -27.26
CA ALA A 356 -3.97 6.68 -28.68
C ALA A 356 -5.06 7.33 -29.54
N PHE A 357 -6.32 7.24 -29.13
CA PHE A 357 -7.44 7.87 -29.83
C PHE A 357 -7.35 9.40 -29.81
N ILE A 358 -7.08 10.00 -28.65
CA ILE A 358 -6.91 11.46 -28.51
C ILE A 358 -5.75 11.95 -29.38
N ALA A 359 -4.62 11.23 -29.38
CA ALA A 359 -3.44 11.60 -30.14
C ALA A 359 -3.70 11.64 -31.66
N VAL A 360 -4.64 10.84 -32.16
CA VAL A 360 -4.98 10.75 -33.60
C VAL A 360 -5.93 11.86 -34.05
N ILE A 361 -6.70 12.49 -33.15
CA ILE A 361 -7.74 13.48 -33.52
C ILE A 361 -7.12 14.70 -34.24
N VAL A 362 -6.07 15.28 -33.67
CA VAL A 362 -5.40 16.48 -34.20
C VAL A 362 -4.77 16.24 -35.59
N PRO A 363 -3.93 15.21 -35.81
CA PRO A 363 -3.33 14.96 -37.11
C PRO A 363 -4.38 14.57 -38.16
N THR A 364 -5.43 13.87 -37.77
CA THR A 364 -6.54 13.52 -38.67
C THR A 364 -7.26 14.77 -39.19
N ARG A 365 -7.54 15.75 -38.32
CA ARG A 365 -8.11 17.04 -38.73
C ARG A 365 -7.17 17.82 -39.66
N ARG A 366 -5.86 17.72 -39.44
CA ARG A 366 -4.86 18.38 -40.29
C ARG A 366 -4.78 17.74 -41.68
N ALA A 367 -4.85 16.41 -41.77
CA ALA A 367 -4.90 15.67 -43.03
C ALA A 367 -6.13 16.04 -43.89
N LEU A 368 -7.26 16.33 -43.25
CA LEU A 368 -8.47 16.80 -43.93
C LEU A 368 -8.30 18.16 -44.61
N LYS A 369 -7.58 19.08 -43.98
CA LYS A 369 -7.36 20.45 -44.45
C LYS A 369 -6.36 20.58 -45.60
N ILE A 370 -5.73 19.48 -46.01
CA ILE A 370 -4.80 19.47 -47.16
C ILE A 370 -5.58 19.80 -48.43
N GLN A 371 -5.34 21.00 -48.98
CA GLN A 371 -5.86 21.44 -50.27
C GLN A 371 -5.03 20.80 -51.39
N THR A 372 -5.69 20.01 -52.23
CA THR A 372 -5.04 19.26 -53.31
C THR A 372 -4.37 20.16 -54.34
N ALA A 373 -4.97 21.32 -54.63
CA ALA A 373 -4.46 22.28 -55.60
C ALA A 373 -3.08 22.84 -55.23
N ASN A 374 -2.90 23.26 -53.97
CA ASN A 374 -1.65 23.88 -53.52
C ASN A 374 -0.51 22.85 -53.44
N VAL A 375 -0.82 21.65 -52.90
CA VAL A 375 0.18 20.58 -52.77
C VAL A 375 0.69 20.07 -54.12
N LEU A 376 -0.17 20.02 -55.15
CA LEU A 376 0.22 19.60 -56.50
C LEU A 376 0.96 20.71 -57.28
N LYS A 377 0.70 21.99 -56.97
CA LYS A 377 1.50 23.12 -57.46
C LYS A 377 2.89 23.20 -56.85
N GLY A 378 3.11 22.54 -55.71
CA GLY A 378 4.38 22.58 -54.97
C GLY A 378 4.51 23.79 -54.04
N GLU A 379 3.39 24.44 -53.71
CA GLU A 379 3.29 25.55 -52.75
C GLU A 379 3.01 25.06 -51.31
#